data_AF-A0A965RCS5-F1
#
_entry.id   AF-A0A965RCS5-F1
#
_cell.length_a   1.000
_cell.length_b   1.000
_cell.length_c   1.000
_cell.angle_alpha   90.00
_cell.angle_beta   90.00
_cell.angle_gamma   90.00
#
_symmetry.space_group_name_H-M   'P 1'
#
loop_
_entity.id
_entity.type
_entity.pdbx_description
1 polymer ?
#
loop_
_entity_poly.entity_id
_entity_poly.type
_entity_poly.pdbx_seq_one_letter_code
_entity_poly.pdbx_strand_id
1 'polypeptide(L)' 'QRGIIIADTKFEFGRMPDGSTILIDEVLTPDSSRFWPADSYCPGGTQPSFDKQPLRDYLEGERKAGPDRAERLPATDT' A
#
# COMPACT_ATOMS: atom_id res chain seq x y z
N GLN A 1 9.04 -5.40 19.60
CA GLN A 1 8.61 -5.63 18.21
C GLN A 1 7.10 -5.91 18.17
N ARG A 2 6.41 -5.60 17.07
CA ARG A 2 4.93 -5.68 16.95
C ARG A 2 4.42 -6.67 15.88
N GLY A 3 5.31 -7.50 15.32
CA GLY A 3 4.92 -8.49 14.29
C GLY A 3 4.68 -7.91 12.90
N ILE A 4 5.17 -6.71 12.61
CA ILE A 4 4.99 -6.03 11.32
C ILE A 4 6.36 -5.64 10.76
N ILE A 5 6.55 -5.85 9.46
CA ILE A 5 7.67 -5.36 8.65
C ILE A 5 7.18 -4.15 7.86
N ILE A 6 7.92 -3.04 7.93
CA ILE A 6 7.74 -1.90 7.04
C ILE A 6 8.70 -2.11 5.88
N ALA A 7 8.19 -2.55 4.73
CA ALA A 7 9.02 -2.88 3.58
C ALA A 7 9.61 -1.62 2.94
N ASP A 8 8.79 -0.58 2.82
CA ASP A 8 9.16 0.76 2.37
C ASP A 8 8.17 1.80 2.90
N THR A 9 8.58 3.06 2.85
CA THR A 9 7.76 4.23 3.17
C THR A 9 8.17 5.40 2.29
N LYS A 10 7.21 6.22 1.88
CA LYS A 10 7.45 7.51 1.23
C LYS A 10 7.46 8.59 2.31
N PHE A 11 8.49 9.43 2.31
CA PHE A 11 8.52 10.65 3.11
C PHE A 11 8.47 11.87 2.21
N GLU A 12 7.89 12.95 2.73
CA GLU A 12 7.93 14.25 2.09
C GLU A 12 8.64 15.24 3.01
N PHE A 13 9.47 16.10 2.42
CA PHE A 13 10.26 17.07 3.15
C PHE A 13 10.06 18.48 2.60
N GLY A 14 9.82 19.42 3.51
CA GLY A 14 9.78 20.85 3.21
C GLY A 14 11.12 21.53 3.50
N ARG A 15 11.34 22.68 2.87
CA ARG A 15 12.49 23.56 3.13
C ARG A 15 11.99 24.86 3.77
N MET A 16 12.48 25.18 4.95
CA MET A 16 12.14 26.42 5.65
C MET A 16 12.97 27.62 5.13
N PRO A 17 12.51 28.86 5.34
CA PRO A 17 13.25 30.07 4.92
C PRO A 17 14.65 30.21 5.54
N ASP A 18 14.87 29.64 6.73
CA ASP A 18 16.17 29.59 7.41
C ASP A 18 17.11 28.50 6.86
N GLY A 19 16.68 27.74 5.85
CA GLY A 19 17.43 26.67 5.23
C GLY A 19 17.34 25.33 5.95
N SER A 20 16.56 25.21 7.03
CA SER A 20 16.31 23.90 7.66
C SER A 20 15.37 23.03 6.82
N THR A 21 15.52 21.71 6.94
CA THR A 21 14.63 20.73 6.33
C THR A 21 13.65 20.22 7.39
N ILE A 22 12.37 20.20 7.07
CA ILE A 22 11.31 19.70 7.95
C ILE A 22 10.65 18.47 7.33
N LEU A 23 10.28 17.50 8.15
CA LEU A 23 9.39 16.41 7.74
C LEU A 23 7.97 16.97 7.64
N ILE A 24 7.29 16.66 6.54
CA ILE A 24 5.90 17.04 6.28
C ILE A 24 5.09 15.80 5.90
N ASP A 25 3.82 16.01 5.55
CA ASP A 25 2.88 14.94 5.18
C ASP A 25 2.68 13.90 6.29
N GLU A 26 1.97 12.82 5.99
CA GLU A 26 1.80 11.66 6.86
C GLU A 26 3.07 10.78 6.93
N VAL A 27 3.24 10.10 8.07
CA VAL A 27 4.47 9.37 8.41
C VAL A 27 4.11 7.98 8.90
N LEU A 28 4.63 6.95 8.21
CA LEU A 28 4.45 5.54 8.59
C LEU A 28 2.97 5.13 8.75
N THR A 29 2.13 5.59 7.83
CA THR A 29 0.72 5.21 7.72
C THR A 29 0.54 4.15 6.62
N PRO A 30 -0.55 3.35 6.63
CA PRO A 30 -0.82 2.36 5.57
C PRO A 30 -0.96 2.95 4.17
N ASP A 31 -1.15 4.26 4.07
CA ASP A 31 -1.25 4.98 2.82
C ASP A 31 0.12 5.37 2.26
N SER A 32 1.08 5.68 3.14
CA SER A 32 2.45 6.09 2.80
C SER A 32 3.48 4.97 2.85
N SER A 33 3.12 3.81 3.41
CA SER A 33 4.03 2.68 3.67
C SER A 33 3.44 1.34 3.25
N ARG A 34 4.33 0.39 2.94
CA ARG A 34 3.95 -1.03 2.79
C ARG A 34 4.17 -1.80 4.08
N PHE A 35 3.09 -2.41 4.59
CA PHE A 35 3.12 -3.19 5.82
C PHE A 35 2.92 -4.67 5.53
N TRP A 36 3.91 -5.48 5.89
CA TRP A 36 3.84 -6.94 5.79
C TRP A 36 3.75 -7.59 7.18
N PRO A 37 2.93 -8.63 7.36
CA PRO A 37 2.93 -9.45 8.57
C PRO A 37 4.26 -10.22 8.67
N ALA A 38 4.99 -10.04 9.77
CA ALA A 38 6.34 -10.58 9.94
C ALA A 38 6.38 -12.13 9.96
N ASP A 39 5.31 -12.76 10.46
CA ASP A 39 5.16 -14.22 10.55
C ASP A 39 4.91 -14.89 9.19
N SER A 40 4.43 -14.14 8.20
CA SER A 40 4.12 -14.62 6.86
C SER A 40 5.14 -14.22 5.79
N TYR A 41 6.15 -13.42 6.15
CA TYR A 41 7.14 -12.92 5.20
C TYR A 41 7.98 -14.05 4.59
N CYS A 42 8.04 -14.10 3.26
CA CYS A 42 8.84 -15.09 2.53
C CYS A 42 9.52 -14.46 1.31
N PRO A 43 10.86 -14.40 1.24
CA PRO A 43 11.55 -13.78 0.12
C PRO A 43 11.31 -14.52 -1.20
N GLY A 44 11.32 -13.78 -2.33
CA GLY A 44 11.18 -14.35 -3.68
C GLY A 44 9.73 -14.53 -4.17
N GLY A 45 8.74 -14.10 -3.39
CA GLY A 45 7.32 -14.14 -3.77
C GLY A 45 6.57 -12.83 -3.44
N THR A 46 5.28 -12.81 -3.77
CA THR A 46 4.36 -11.75 -3.31
C THR A 46 4.13 -11.87 -1.81
N GLN A 47 3.99 -10.73 -1.13
CA GLN A 47 3.76 -10.67 0.30
C GLN A 47 2.30 -10.32 0.61
N PRO A 48 1.69 -10.92 1.64
CA PRO A 48 0.43 -10.44 2.17
C PRO A 48 0.57 -8.99 2.62
N SER A 49 -0.41 -8.15 2.31
CA SER A 49 -0.34 -6.72 2.55
C SER A 49 -1.55 -6.26 3.36
N PHE A 50 -1.28 -5.40 4.34
CA PHE A 50 -2.30 -4.65 5.09
C PHE A 50 -2.50 -3.23 4.55
N ASP A 51 -1.89 -2.92 3.41
CA ASP A 51 -1.92 -1.61 2.77
C ASP A 51 -2.74 -1.64 1.47
N LYS A 52 -2.56 -0.67 0.58
CA LYS A 52 -3.33 -0.54 -0.67
C LYS A 52 -3.01 -1.60 -1.73
N GLN A 53 -2.03 -2.48 -1.52
CA GLN A 53 -1.64 -3.49 -2.51
C GLN A 53 -2.80 -4.37 -3.01
N PRO A 54 -3.75 -4.87 -2.18
CA PRO A 54 -4.87 -5.67 -2.66
C PRO A 54 -5.79 -4.91 -3.63
N LEU A 55 -6.01 -3.61 -3.38
CA LEU A 55 -6.79 -2.76 -4.28
C LEU A 55 -6.06 -2.52 -5.60
N ARG A 56 -4.74 -2.31 -5.56
CA ARG A 56 -3.92 -2.15 -6.77
C ARG A 56 -3.94 -3.42 -7.63
N ASP A 57 -3.79 -4.57 -7.00
CA ASP A 57 -3.80 -5.88 -7.67
C ASP A 57 -5.17 -6.16 -8.31
N TYR A 58 -6.26 -5.83 -7.60
CA TYR A 58 -7.62 -5.93 -8.13
C TYR A 58 -7.82 -5.04 -9.37
N LEU A 59 -7.49 -3.75 -9.28
CA LEU A 59 -7.66 -2.81 -10.40
C LEU A 59 -6.80 -3.19 -11.61
N GLU A 60 -5.62 -3.76 -11.39
CA GLU A 60 -4.80 -4.29 -12.47
C GLU A 60 -5.41 -5.53 -13.14
N GLY A 61 -6.07 -6.39 -12.36
CA GLY A 61 -6.87 -7.51 -12.87
C GLY A 61 -8.02 -7.04 -13.77
N GLU A 62 -8.79 -6.05 -13.31
CA GLU A 62 -9.89 -5.47 -14.08
C GLU A 62 -9.40 -4.80 -15.37
N ARG A 63 -8.30 -4.04 -15.32
CA ARG A 63 -7.68 -3.44 -16.51
C ARG A 63 -7.30 -4.50 -17.56
N LYS A 64 -6.83 -5.68 -17.13
CA LYS A 64 -6.45 -6.78 -18.03
C LYS A 64 -7.65 -7.54 -18.59
N ALA A 65 -8.77 -7.56 -17.88
CA ALA A 65 -9.98 -8.27 -18.30
C ALA A 65 -10.76 -7.55 -19.42
N GLY A 66 -10.51 -6.25 -19.62
CA GLY A 66 -11.22 -5.45 -20.62
C GLY A 66 -12.63 -5.01 -20.15
N PRO A 67 -13.29 -4.14 -20.92
CA PRO A 67 -14.53 -3.46 -20.51
C PRO A 67 -15.72 -4.41 -20.24
N ASP A 68 -15.68 -5.64 -20.71
CA ASP A 68 -16.78 -6.61 -20.62
C ASP A 68 -17.02 -7.16 -19.19
N ARG A 69 -16.13 -6.89 -18.23
CA ARG A 69 -16.27 -7.34 -16.83
C ARG A 69 -16.82 -6.30 -15.85
N ALA A 70 -16.82 -5.02 -16.20
CA ALA A 70 -17.19 -3.93 -15.28
C ALA A 70 -18.64 -4.00 -14.78
N GLU A 71 -19.51 -4.78 -15.43
CA GLU A 71 -20.92 -4.96 -15.05
C GLU A 71 -21.17 -6.03 -13.97
N ARG A 72 -20.13 -6.76 -13.49
CA ARG A 72 -20.33 -7.83 -12.52
C ARG A 72 -19.58 -7.58 -11.21
N LEU A 73 -20.05 -6.62 -10.44
CA LEU A 73 -19.76 -6.59 -9.00
C LEU A 73 -20.37 -7.84 -8.36
N PRO A 74 -19.62 -8.64 -7.58
CA PRO A 74 -20.23 -9.66 -6.74
C PRO A 74 -21.09 -8.96 -5.68
N ALA A 75 -22.36 -9.35 -5.59
CA ALA A 75 -23.22 -8.95 -4.49
C ALA A 75 -22.52 -9.32 -3.17
N THR A 76 -22.37 -8.34 -2.28
CA THR A 76 -21.93 -8.59 -0.90
C THR A 76 -23.04 -9.39 -0.21
N ASP A 77 -22.80 -10.67 0.03
CA ASP A 77 -23.63 -11.48 0.93
C ASP A 77 -23.42 -10.97 2.36
N THR A 78 -24.51 -10.49 2.96
CA THR A 78 -24.67 -10.33 4.41
C THR A 78 -24.63 -11.67 5.13
#